data_AF-A0A433CYY3-F1
#
_entry.id   AF-A0A433CYY3-F1
#
_cell.length_a   1.000
_cell.length_b   1.000
_cell.length_c   1.000
_cell.angle_alpha   90.00
_cell.angle_beta   90.00
_cell.angle_gamma   90.00
#
_symmetry.space_group_name_H-M   'P 1'
#
loop_
_entity.id
_entity.type
_entity.pdbx_description
1 polymer ?
#
loop_
_entity_poly.entity_id
_entity_poly.type
_entity_poly.pdbx_seq_one_letter_code
_entity_poly.pdbx_strand_id
1 'polypeptide(L)'
;MSLRSSPAQYQLDMMRCLREVNVDNNTVGWYRSATLGNFMDLNLIDTQYNYQHSLSAKSVVIIHDVSKSAAQGNLSLRAFRLTNSFMVLYKEKKFTTE
;
A
#
# COMPACT_ATOMS: atom_id res chain seq x y z
N MET A 1 3.55 -29.38 12.61
CA MET A 1 4.57 -28.61 11.87
C MET A 1 3.82 -27.65 10.96
N SER A 2 3.69 -26.36 11.34
CA SER A 2 2.85 -25.40 10.60
C SER A 2 3.60 -24.92 9.35
N LEU A 3 3.14 -25.35 8.17
CA LEU A 3 3.55 -24.79 6.88
C LEU A 3 2.99 -23.37 6.76
N ARG A 4 3.71 -22.38 7.30
CA ARG A 4 3.41 -20.98 6.97
C ARG A 4 3.88 -20.75 5.54
N SER A 5 2.94 -20.64 4.61
CA SER A 5 3.21 -20.16 3.26
C SER A 5 3.96 -18.83 3.32
N SER A 6 4.92 -18.62 2.42
CA SER A 6 5.57 -17.32 2.32
C SER A 6 4.52 -16.23 2.01
N PRO A 7 4.73 -14.97 2.41
CA PRO A 7 3.77 -13.90 2.14
C PRO A 7 3.39 -13.79 0.65
N ALA A 8 4.35 -14.00 -0.24
CA ALA A 8 4.13 -14.02 -1.69
C ALA A 8 3.27 -15.21 -2.14
N GLN A 9 3.54 -16.41 -1.60
CA GLN A 9 2.75 -17.59 -1.92
C GLN A 9 1.30 -17.43 -1.43
N TYR A 10 1.13 -16.91 -0.21
CA TYR A 10 -0.18 -16.61 0.34
C TYR A 10 -0.97 -15.63 -0.55
N GLN A 11 -0.33 -14.56 -1.02
CA GLN A 11 -0.96 -13.60 -1.94
C GLN A 11 -1.39 -14.28 -3.27
N LEU A 12 -0.54 -15.11 -3.85
CA LEU A 12 -0.85 -15.85 -5.08
C LEU A 12 -2.03 -16.81 -4.90
N ASP A 13 -2.06 -17.53 -3.79
CA ASP A 13 -3.16 -18.45 -3.48
C ASP A 13 -4.48 -17.70 -3.28
N MET A 14 -4.47 -16.56 -2.59
CA MET A 14 -5.66 -15.71 -2.47
C MET A 14 -6.16 -15.16 -3.80
N MET A 15 -5.27 -14.77 -4.72
CA MET A 15 -5.66 -14.34 -6.06
C MET A 15 -6.27 -15.48 -6.89
N ARG A 16 -5.85 -16.73 -6.66
CA ARG A 16 -6.48 -17.92 -7.27
C ARG A 16 -7.90 -18.13 -6.74
N CYS A 17 -8.11 -18.01 -5.43
CA CYS A 17 -9.44 -18.12 -4.83
C CYS A 17 -10.44 -17.11 -5.44
N LEU A 18 -10.01 -15.86 -5.67
CA LEU A 18 -10.87 -14.85 -6.32
C LEU A 18 -11.23 -15.26 -7.76
N ARG A 19 -10.26 -15.79 -8.51
CA ARG A 19 -10.48 -16.26 -9.88
C ARG A 19 -11.46 -17.44 -9.93
N GLU A 20 -11.39 -18.36 -8.97
CA GLU A 20 -12.28 -19.54 -8.88
C GLU A 20 -13.75 -19.15 -8.73
N VAL A 21 -14.03 -17.99 -8.13
CA VAL A 21 -15.40 -17.46 -8.00
C VAL A 21 -15.73 -16.37 -9.03
N ASN A 22 -14.95 -16.29 -10.11
CA ASN A 22 -15.10 -15.31 -11.20
C ASN A 22 -15.02 -13.83 -10.76
N VAL A 23 -14.28 -13.55 -9.69
CA VAL A 23 -13.98 -12.18 -9.24
C VAL A 23 -12.65 -11.72 -9.85
N ASP A 24 -12.62 -10.48 -10.36
CA ASP A 24 -11.39 -9.86 -10.86
C ASP A 24 -10.34 -9.74 -9.73
N ASN A 25 -9.11 -10.09 -10.05
CA ASN A 25 -8.00 -10.10 -9.10
C ASN A 25 -6.91 -9.07 -9.47
N ASN A 26 -7.29 -8.05 -10.23
CA ASN A 26 -6.40 -6.96 -10.58
C ASN A 26 -5.99 -6.15 -9.34
N THR A 27 -4.72 -6.23 -8.96
CA THR A 27 -4.19 -5.43 -7.86
C THR A 27 -4.04 -3.98 -8.34
N VAL A 28 -4.62 -3.04 -7.59
CA VAL A 28 -4.56 -1.59 -7.92
C VAL A 28 -3.90 -0.74 -6.83
N GLY A 29 -3.42 -1.38 -5.77
CA GLY A 29 -2.90 -0.69 -4.60
C GLY A 29 -2.82 -1.61 -3.39
N TRP A 30 -2.70 -0.98 -2.22
CA TRP A 30 -2.60 -1.67 -0.94
C TRP A 30 -3.17 -0.79 0.17
N TYR A 31 -3.32 -1.35 1.37
CA TYR A 31 -3.82 -0.62 2.52
C TYR A 31 -2.98 -0.89 3.75
N ARG A 32 -2.96 0.06 4.69
CA ARG A 32 -2.41 -0.13 6.03
C ARG A 32 -3.19 0.64 7.06
N SER A 33 -3.19 0.13 8.28
CA SER A 33 -3.70 0.86 9.44
C SER A 33 -2.64 1.85 9.94
N ALA A 34 -3.12 2.91 10.58
CA ALA A 34 -2.32 3.90 11.26
C ALA A 34 -2.92 4.18 12.64
N THR A 35 -2.06 4.48 13.59
CA THR A 35 -2.46 4.83 14.97
C THR A 35 -2.14 6.29 15.18
N LEU A 36 -3.13 7.07 15.61
CA LEU A 36 -2.99 8.51 15.90
C LEU A 36 -2.34 9.31 14.75
N GLY A 37 -2.72 9.02 13.51
CA GLY A 37 -2.15 9.69 12.34
C GLY A 37 -0.70 9.35 12.02
N ASN A 38 -0.06 8.42 12.74
CA ASN A 38 1.31 7.99 12.46
C ASN A 38 1.32 6.93 11.35
N PHE A 39 1.42 7.40 10.10
CA PHE A 39 1.46 6.53 8.92
C PHE A 39 2.65 6.78 8.01
N MET A 40 3.29 7.95 8.09
CA MET A 40 4.32 8.35 7.14
C MET A 40 5.70 7.88 7.63
N ASP A 41 6.23 6.85 6.98
CA ASP A 41 7.54 6.29 7.24
C ASP A 41 8.24 5.88 5.92
N LEU A 42 9.54 5.59 5.97
CA LEU A 42 10.31 5.21 4.79
C LEU A 42 9.76 3.92 4.15
N ASN A 43 9.28 2.97 4.95
CA ASN A 43 8.72 1.73 4.45
C ASN A 43 7.45 1.97 3.61
N LEU A 44 6.60 2.92 4.00
CA LEU A 44 5.45 3.35 3.21
C LEU A 44 5.87 3.90 1.87
N ILE A 45 6.87 4.78 1.87
CA ILE A 45 7.36 5.44 0.66
C ILE A 45 7.96 4.39 -0.29
N ASP A 46 8.83 3.51 0.22
CA ASP A 46 9.43 2.40 -0.54
C ASP A 46 8.36 1.50 -1.15
N THR A 47 7.39 1.06 -0.33
CA THR A 47 6.33 0.17 -0.78
C THR A 47 5.46 0.86 -1.83
N GLN A 48 5.04 2.11 -1.58
CA GLN A 48 4.21 2.85 -2.53
C GLN A 48 4.95 3.15 -3.83
N TYR A 49 6.24 3.50 -3.78
CA TYR A 49 7.08 3.67 -4.95
C TYR A 49 7.13 2.38 -5.77
N ASN A 50 7.40 1.24 -5.12
CA ASN A 50 7.46 -0.06 -5.79
C ASN A 50 6.13 -0.39 -6.47
N TYR A 51 4.99 -0.21 -5.80
CA TYR A 51 3.68 -0.43 -6.41
C TYR A 51 3.41 0.52 -7.59
N GLN A 52 3.76 1.81 -7.48
CA GLN A 52 3.59 2.74 -8.60
C GLN A 52 4.51 2.46 -9.78
N HIS A 53 5.69 1.89 -9.51
CA HIS A 53 6.70 1.59 -10.51
C HIS A 53 6.44 0.25 -11.23
N SER A 54 6.13 -0.82 -10.49
CA SER A 54 6.04 -2.19 -11.04
C SER A 54 4.63 -2.58 -11.48
N LEU A 55 3.59 -2.07 -10.82
CA LEU A 55 2.21 -2.49 -11.04
C LEU A 55 1.46 -1.50 -11.90
N SER A 56 1.34 -0.25 -11.44
CA SER A 56 0.65 0.81 -12.18
C SER A 56 0.98 2.18 -11.63
N ALA A 57 1.23 3.16 -12.51
CA ALA A 57 1.39 4.57 -12.12
C ALA A 57 0.15 5.16 -11.40
N LYS A 58 -1.00 4.47 -11.46
CA LYS A 58 -2.23 4.84 -10.76
C LYS A 58 -2.41 4.14 -9.41
N SER A 59 -1.43 3.36 -8.95
CA SER A 59 -1.50 2.67 -7.66
C SER A 59 -1.68 3.66 -6.51
N VAL A 60 -2.54 3.31 -5.55
CA VAL A 60 -2.88 4.13 -4.37
C VAL A 60 -2.69 3.31 -3.10
N VAL A 61 -2.24 3.97 -2.03
CA VAL A 61 -2.29 3.42 -0.67
C VAL A 61 -3.49 3.99 0.07
N ILE A 62 -4.26 3.11 0.71
CA ILE A 62 -5.35 3.48 1.63
C ILE A 62 -4.85 3.41 3.07
N ILE A 63 -4.98 4.51 3.81
CA ILE A 63 -4.64 4.62 5.22
C ILE A 63 -5.90 4.66 6.05
N HIS A 64 -6.08 3.65 6.90
CA HIS A 64 -7.14 3.62 7.90
C HIS A 64 -6.60 4.06 9.26
N ASP A 65 -7.02 5.22 9.75
CA ASP A 65 -6.63 5.71 11.07
C ASP A 65 -7.58 5.14 12.14
N VAL A 66 -7.16 4.03 12.76
CA VAL A 66 -8.01 3.28 13.69
C VAL A 66 -8.31 4.07 14.96
N SER A 67 -7.36 4.89 15.43
CA SER A 67 -7.53 5.71 16.63
C SER A 67 -8.54 6.83 16.38
N LYS A 68 -8.43 7.49 15.22
CA LYS A 68 -9.38 8.54 14.85
C LYS A 68 -10.77 7.96 14.60
N SER A 69 -10.86 6.81 13.93
CA SER A 69 -12.14 6.14 13.71
C SER A 69 -12.83 5.78 15.03
N ALA A 70 -12.08 5.24 15.99
CA ALA A 70 -12.61 4.89 17.31
C ALA A 70 -13.05 6.13 18.12
N ALA A 71 -12.27 7.21 18.09
CA ALA A 71 -12.56 8.41 18.88
C ALA A 71 -13.73 9.24 18.34
N GLN A 72 -13.90 9.30 17.02
CA GLN A 72 -14.90 10.16 16.37
C GLN A 72 -16.17 9.41 15.96
N GLY A 73 -16.18 8.08 16.05
CA GLY A 73 -17.31 7.24 15.62
C GLY A 73 -17.57 7.26 14.11
N ASN A 74 -16.66 7.83 13.32
CA ASN A 74 -16.72 7.88 11.86
C ASN A 74 -15.59 7.05 11.25
N LEU A 75 -15.73 6.65 9.99
CA LEU A 75 -14.67 5.93 9.29
C LEU A 75 -13.59 6.90 8.79
N SER A 76 -12.38 6.83 9.38
CA SER A 76 -11.25 7.68 8.99
C SER A 76 -10.35 7.00 7.95
N LEU A 77 -10.67 7.19 6.67
CA LEU A 77 -9.85 6.74 5.54
C LEU A 77 -9.21 7.89 4.79
N ARG A 78 -7.95 7.70 4.37
CA ARG A 78 -7.24 8.62 3.46
C ARG A 78 -6.57 7.83 2.35
N ALA A 79 -6.62 8.34 1.13
CA ALA A 79 -5.98 7.73 -0.03
C ALA A 79 -4.80 8.60 -0.47
N PHE A 80 -3.63 7.99 -0.68
CA PHE A 80 -2.42 8.69 -1.09
C PHE A 80 -1.74 8.02 -2.28
N ARG A 81 -1.00 8.84 -3.02
CA ARG A 81 -0.13 8.43 -4.12
C ARG A 81 1.08 9.36 -4.16
N LEU A 82 2.26 8.83 -4.47
CA LEU A 82 3.45 9.63 -4.73
C LEU A 82 3.24 10.43 -6.02
N THR A 83 3.64 11.69 -6.00
CA THR A 83 3.58 12.56 -7.17
C THR A 83 4.57 12.09 -8.24
N ASN A 84 4.32 12.44 -9.50
CA ASN A 84 5.25 12.10 -10.59
C ASN A 84 6.65 12.68 -10.33
N SER A 85 6.73 13.92 -9.84
CA SER A 85 8.00 14.56 -9.49
C SER A 85 8.74 13.79 -8.40
N PHE A 86 8.04 13.32 -7.36
CA PHE A 86 8.65 12.52 -6.30
C PHE A 86 9.13 11.16 -6.83
N MET A 87 8.36 10.49 -7.68
CA MET A 87 8.76 9.21 -8.30
C MET A 87 10.08 9.33 -9.08
N VAL A 88 10.25 10.41 -9.84
CA VAL A 88 11.49 10.67 -10.59
C VAL A 88 12.68 10.87 -9.65
N LEU A 89 12.53 11.75 -8.65
CA LEU A 89 13.58 12.02 -7.66
C LEU A 89 13.96 10.77 -6.85
N TYR A 90 12.96 9.99 -6.42
CA TYR A 90 13.17 8.79 -5.61
C TYR A 90 13.93 7.70 -6.38
N LYS A 91 13.68 7.59 -7.69
CA LYS A 91 14.42 6.69 -8.59
C LYS A 91 15.90 7.03 -8.64
N GLU A 92 16.24 8.31 -8.68
CA GLU A 92 17.62 8.78 -8.80
C GLU A 92 18.41 8.64 -7.49
N LYS A 93 17.72 8.53 -6.34
CA LYS A 93 18.32 8.51 -4.99
C LYS A 93 19.24 9.70 -4.68
N LYS A 94 19.11 10.79 -5.44
CA LYS A 94 19.87 12.04 -5.27
C LYS A 94 19.09 13.01 -4.40
N PHE A 95 19.09 12.76 -3.10
CA PHE A 95 18.53 13.70 -2.13
C PHE A 95 19.64 14.66 -1.71
N THR A 96 19.66 15.86 -2.28
CA THR A 96 20.62 16.92 -1.94
C THR A 96 19.94 17.99 -1.10
N THR A 97 20.61 18.41 -0.02
CA THR A 97 20.26 19.60 0.75
C THR A 97 21.11 20.75 0.23
N GLU A 98 20.65 21.47 -0.79
CA GLU A 98 21.13 22.84 -1.01
C GLU A 98 20.26 23.80 -0.21
#